data_AF-A0A925HZF4-F1
#
_entry.id   AF-A0A925HZF4-F1
#
_cell.length_a   1.000
_cell.length_b   1.000
_cell.length_c   1.000
_cell.angle_alpha   90.00
_cell.angle_beta   90.00
_cell.angle_gamma   90.00
#
_symmetry.space_group_name_H-M   'P 1'
#
loop_
_entity.id
_entity.type
_entity.pdbx_description
1 polymer ?
#
loop_
_entity_poly.entity_id
_entity_poly.type
_entity_poly.pdbx_seq_one_letter_code
_entity_poly.pdbx_strand_id
1 'polypeptide(L)' 'MEDKQKESRGTGCLICAAALTALVVLYVLSIGPASWIAMKYPATEKWLEAVYFPVLAFRDQFRPVEGALNWYMRFWIPA' A
#
# COMPACT_ATOMS: atom_id res chain seq x y z
N MET A 1 -28.71 25.68 15.13
CA MET A 1 -28.13 24.34 15.43
C MET A 1 -27.64 23.63 14.17
N GLU A 2 -28.01 24.10 12.96
CA GLU A 2 -27.61 23.47 11.69
C GLU A 2 -26.14 23.72 11.30
N ASP A 3 -25.53 24.82 11.73
CA ASP A 3 -24.14 25.15 11.39
C ASP A 3 -23.12 24.17 12.01
N LYS A 4 -23.33 23.77 13.27
CA LYS A 4 -22.47 22.77 13.94
C LYS A 4 -22.57 21.38 13.30
N GLN A 5 -23.68 21.07 12.62
CA GLN A 5 -23.91 19.77 11.98
C GLN A 5 -23.27 19.70 10.59
N LYS A 6 -23.17 20.82 9.86
CA LYS A 6 -22.40 20.92 8.60
C LYS A 6 -20.90 20.86 8.83
N GLU A 7 -20.40 21.53 9.86
CA GLU A 7 -18.97 21.56 10.21
C GLU A 7 -18.46 20.16 10.61
N SER A 8 -19.23 19.43 11.42
CA SER A 8 -18.93 18.03 11.79
C SER A 8 -18.90 17.08 10.59
N ARG A 9 -19.78 17.29 9.60
CA ARG A 9 -19.84 16.49 8.37
C ARG A 9 -18.63 16.71 7.46
N GLY A 10 -18.13 17.94 7.37
CA GLY A 10 -16.92 18.28 6.61
C GLY A 10 -15.67 17.66 7.21
N THR A 11 -15.52 17.74 8.54
CA THR A 11 -14.38 17.17 9.26
C THR A 11 -14.36 15.64 9.20
N GLY A 12 -15.52 14.97 9.33
CA GLY A 12 -15.62 13.52 9.17
C GLY A 12 -15.21 13.04 7.77
N CYS A 13 -15.61 13.77 6.73
CA CYS A 13 -15.23 13.45 5.35
C CYS A 13 -13.71 13.59 5.13
N LEU A 14 -13.09 14.63 5.69
CA LEU A 14 -11.64 14.84 5.62
C LEU A 14 -10.86 13.74 6.34
N ILE A 15 -11.31 13.32 7.53
CA ILE A 15 -10.68 12.22 8.28
C ILE A 15 -10.78 10.91 7.50
N CYS A 16 -11.96 10.60 6.93
CA CYS A 16 -12.11 9.42 6.08
C CYS A 16 -11.20 9.47 4.85
N ALA A 17 -11.11 10.62 4.17
CA ALA A 17 -10.23 10.79 3.01
C ALA A 17 -8.76 10.61 3.37
N ALA A 18 -8.31 11.19 4.50
CA ALA A 18 -6.96 11.02 5.01
C ALA A 18 -6.66 9.57 5.38
N ALA A 19 -7.60 8.88 6.07
CA ALA A 19 -7.46 7.48 6.43
C ALA A 19 -7.37 6.56 5.20
N LEU A 20 -8.23 6.78 4.20
CA LEU A 20 -8.18 6.03 2.94
C LEU A 20 -6.86 6.26 2.20
N THR A 21 -6.39 7.50 2.16
CA THR A 21 -5.10 7.84 1.53
C THR A 21 -3.94 7.16 2.28
N ALA A 22 -3.94 7.24 3.61
CA ALA A 22 -2.95 6.57 4.44
C ALA A 22 -2.98 5.05 4.25
N LEU A 23 -4.17 4.44 4.15
CA LEU A 23 -4.31 3.00 3.88
C LEU A 23 -3.68 2.60 2.55
N VAL A 24 -3.88 3.37 1.49
CA VAL A 24 -3.26 3.10 0.18
C VAL A 24 -1.74 3.18 0.26
N VAL A 25 -1.20 4.22 0.92
CA VAL A 25 0.24 4.38 1.11
C VAL A 25 0.81 3.23 1.94
N LEU A 26 0.18 2.90 3.07
CA LEU A 26 0.59 1.80 3.94
C LEU A 26 0.52 0.45 3.24
N TYR A 27 -0.46 0.24 2.37
CA TYR A 27 -0.58 -0.97 1.56
C TYR A 27 0.60 -1.11 0.57
N VAL A 28 1.03 -0.03 -0.10
CA VAL A 28 2.24 -0.10 -0.95
C VAL A 28 3.49 -0.32 -0.09
N LEU A 29 3.60 0.36 1.06
CA LEU A 29 4.73 0.21 1.97
C LEU A 29 4.77 -1.14 2.72
N SER A 30 3.69 -1.90 2.75
CA SER A 30 3.69 -3.22 3.38
C SER A 30 4.25 -4.32 2.46
N ILE A 31 4.47 -4.04 1.16
CA ILE A 31 4.99 -5.03 0.20
C ILE A 31 6.40 -5.50 0.56
N GLY A 32 7.26 -4.61 1.05
CA GLY A 32 8.64 -4.91 1.46
C GLY A 32 8.70 -5.93 2.60
N PRO A 33 8.12 -5.63 3.78
CA PRO A 33 8.09 -6.59 4.88
C PRO A 33 7.32 -7.86 4.53
N ALA A 34 6.27 -7.77 3.71
CA ALA A 34 5.54 -8.94 3.22
C ALA A 34 6.45 -9.87 2.39
N SER A 35 7.21 -9.35 1.44
CA SER A 35 8.15 -10.16 0.66
C SER A 35 9.26 -10.75 1.52
N TRP A 36 9.75 -10.02 2.52
CA TRP A 36 10.72 -10.57 3.49
C TRP A 36 10.13 -11.75 4.29
N ILE A 37 8.86 -11.66 4.70
CA ILE A 37 8.14 -12.77 5.34
C ILE A 37 8.00 -13.95 4.37
N ALA A 38 7.68 -13.70 3.09
CA ALA A 38 7.56 -14.72 2.07
C ALA A 38 8.86 -15.54 1.92
N MET A 39 10.03 -14.87 1.99
CA MET A 39 11.33 -15.56 1.96
C MET A 39 11.52 -16.52 3.14
N LYS A 40 10.99 -16.17 4.32
CA LYS A 40 11.05 -17.05 5.51
C LYS A 40 10.00 -18.15 5.50
N TYR A 41 8.82 -17.87 4.94
CA TYR A 41 7.68 -18.77 4.90
C TYR A 41 7.15 -18.90 3.48
N PRO A 42 7.76 -19.76 2.64
CA PRO A 42 7.41 -19.88 1.21
C PRO A 42 5.94 -20.23 0.95
N ALA A 43 5.28 -20.90 1.91
CA ALA A 43 3.85 -21.18 1.84
C ALA A 43 2.96 -19.92 1.75
N THR A 44 3.48 -18.75 2.13
CA THR A 44 2.75 -17.47 2.08
C THR A 44 2.89 -16.74 0.74
N GLU A 45 3.80 -17.17 -0.13
CA GLU A 45 4.14 -16.47 -1.38
C GLU A 45 2.93 -16.26 -2.28
N LYS A 46 2.18 -17.33 -2.59
CA LYS A 46 0.98 -17.25 -3.46
C LYS A 46 -0.11 -16.34 -2.91
N TRP A 47 -0.27 -16.33 -1.59
CA TRP A 47 -1.25 -15.47 -0.92
C TRP A 47 -0.83 -14.00 -1.00
N LEU A 48 0.45 -13.72 -0.78
CA LEU A 48 0.98 -12.36 -0.88
C LEU A 48 0.94 -11.86 -2.33
N GLU A 49 1.25 -12.71 -3.31
CA GLU A 49 1.12 -12.39 -4.72
C GLU A 49 -0.33 -12.01 -5.07
N ALA A 50 -1.32 -12.77 -4.58
CA ALA A 50 -2.74 -12.44 -4.79
C ALA A 50 -3.14 -11.12 -4.11
N VAL A 51 -2.67 -10.87 -2.87
CA VAL A 51 -2.96 -9.65 -2.12
C VAL A 51 -2.35 -8.42 -2.77
N TYR A 52 -1.14 -8.54 -3.31
CA TYR A 52 -0.40 -7.43 -3.95
C TYR A 52 -0.50 -7.41 -5.48
N PHE A 53 -1.31 -8.29 -6.07
CA PHE A 53 -1.50 -8.38 -7.51
C PHE A 53 -1.79 -7.03 -8.18
N PRO A 54 -2.65 -6.13 -7.63
CA PRO A 54 -2.87 -4.83 -8.24
C PRO A 54 -1.58 -4.02 -8.39
N VAL A 55 -0.74 -3.96 -7.34
CA VAL A 55 0.53 -3.23 -7.36
C VAL A 55 1.50 -3.83 -8.37
N LEU A 56 1.57 -5.17 -8.40
CA LEU A 56 2.42 -5.90 -9.34
C LEU A 56 1.97 -5.70 -10.80
N ALA A 57 0.67 -5.71 -11.06
CA ALA A 57 0.12 -5.45 -12.39
C ALA A 57 0.36 -4.01 -12.86
N PHE A 58 0.26 -3.02 -11.95
CA PHE A 58 0.57 -1.62 -12.27
C PHE A 58 2.07 -1.37 -12.48
N ARG A 59 2.94 -2.11 -11.78
CA ARG A 59 4.40 -2.04 -11.97
C ARG A 59 4.78 -2.27 -13.42
N ASP A 60 4.22 -3.31 -14.04
CA ASP A 60 4.57 -3.72 -15.40
C ASP A 60 4.05 -2.74 -16.47
N GLN A 61 3.04 -1.92 -16.13
CA GLN A 61 2.48 -0.91 -17.03
C GLN A 61 3.18 0.46 -16.91
N PHE A 62 3.83 0.76 -15.79
CA PHE A 62 4.43 2.07 -15.50
C PHE A 62 5.89 1.94 -15.04
N ARG A 63 6.84 2.11 -15.97
CA ARG A 63 8.29 2.07 -15.68
C ARG A 63 8.78 2.93 -14.49
N PRO A 64 8.25 4.15 -14.24
CA PRO A 64 8.66 4.92 -13.05
C PRO A 64 8.30 4.22 -11.73
N VAL A 65 7.17 3.49 -11.71
CA VAL A 65 6.72 2.72 -10.56
C VAL A 65 7.63 1.52 -10.35
N GLU A 66 8.03 0.84 -11.41
CA GLU A 66 9.01 -0.26 -11.36
C GLU A 66 10.34 0.18 -10.74
N GLY A 67 10.90 1.31 -11.19
CA GLY A 67 12.15 1.83 -10.64
C GLY A 67 12.07 2.17 -9.14
N ALA A 68 10.99 2.83 -8.73
CA ALA A 68 10.76 3.18 -7.33
C ALA A 68 10.53 1.94 -6.46
N LEU A 69 9.73 0.97 -6.94
CA LEU A 69 9.47 -0.28 -6.25
C LEU A 69 10.77 -1.08 -6.10
N ASN A 70 11.55 -1.23 -7.16
CA ASN A 70 12.83 -1.94 -7.12
C ASN A 70 13.83 -1.28 -6.16
N TRP A 71 13.91 0.05 -6.14
CA TRP A 71 14.72 0.77 -5.15
C TRP A 71 14.27 0.47 -3.71
N TYR A 72 12.95 0.51 -3.46
CA TYR A 72 12.38 0.21 -2.15
C TYR A 72 12.62 -1.24 -1.72
N MET A 73 12.46 -2.20 -2.64
CA MET A 73 12.63 -3.63 -2.36
C MET A 73 14.07 -3.99 -1.96
N ARG A 74 15.09 -3.24 -2.40
CA ARG A 74 16.49 -3.45 -2.00
C ARG A 74 16.75 -3.30 -0.50
N PHE A 75 15.90 -2.58 0.23
CA PHE A 75 16.03 -2.47 1.69
C PHE A 75 15.53 -3.71 2.43
N TRP A 76 14.73 -4.55 1.78
CA TRP A 76 14.03 -5.68 2.41
C TRP A 76 14.57 -7.03 1.94
N ILE A 77 14.87 -7.15 0.66
CA ILE A 77 15.42 -8.36 0.06
C ILE A 77 16.92 -8.13 -0.12
N PRO A 78 17.78 -8.70 0.76
CA PRO A 78 19.22 -8.65 0.54
C PRO A 78 19.55 -9.39 -0.77
N ALA A 79 20.34 -8.73 -1.61
CA ALA A 79 20.80 -9.25 -2.90
C ALA A 79 21.65 -10.52 -2.75
#